data_AF-X1QKL5-F1
#
_entry.id   AF-X1QKL5-F1
#
_cell.length_a   1.000
_cell.length_b   1.000
_cell.length_c   1.000
_cell.angle_alpha   90.00
_cell.angle_beta   90.00
_cell.angle_gamma   90.00
#
_symmetry.space_group_name_H-M   'P 1'
#
loop_
_entity.id
_entity.type
_entity.pdbx_description
1 polymer ?
#
loop_
_entity_poly.entity_id
_entity_poly.type
_entity_poly.pdbx_seq_one_letter_code
_entity_poly.pdbx_strand_id
1 'polypeptide(L)' 'DGDLEMLGDKPLTPEQVKSLIYSVISAEKIAEFEKTHELDFSFGVNEVGRFRTNV' A
#
# COMPACT_ATOMS: atom_id res chain seq x y z
N ASP A 1 -12.22 -11.26 -15.37
CA ASP A 1 -12.02 -10.58 -16.66
C ASP A 1 -10.94 -9.50 -16.69
N GLY A 2 -10.25 -9.19 -15.59
CA GLY A 2 -9.13 -8.23 -15.63
C GLY A 2 -9.58 -6.76 -15.63
N ASP A 3 -10.88 -6.52 -15.43
CA ASP A 3 -11.46 -5.19 -15.30
C ASP A 3 -11.22 -4.58 -13.92
N LEU A 4 -11.15 -3.25 -13.89
CA LEU A 4 -11.07 -2.46 -12.66
C LEU A 4 -12.47 -1.97 -12.27
N GLU A 5 -12.89 -2.30 -11.05
CA GLU A 5 -14.13 -1.80 -10.47
C GLU A 5 -13.84 -0.86 -9.31
N MET A 6 -14.58 0.24 -9.23
CA MET A 6 -14.46 1.15 -8.10
C MET A 6 -15.10 0.53 -6.86
N LEU A 7 -14.36 0.52 -5.76
CA LEU A 7 -14.89 0.13 -4.47
C LEU A 7 -15.40 1.37 -3.72
N GLY A 8 -16.73 1.49 -3.59
CA GLY A 8 -17.41 2.57 -2.86
C GLY A 8 -17.68 3.83 -3.68
N ASP A 9 -18.32 4.82 -3.05
CA ASP A 9 -18.84 6.02 -3.72
C ASP A 9 -17.86 7.20 -3.80
N LYS A 10 -16.73 7.16 -3.06
CA LYS A 10 -15.81 8.29 -2.94
C LYS A 10 -14.34 7.88 -3.11
N PRO A 11 -13.52 8.69 -3.78
CA PRO A 11 -12.09 8.45 -3.87
C PRO A 11 -11.43 8.59 -2.50
N LEU A 12 -10.35 7.83 -2.30
CA LEU A 12 -9.51 7.96 -1.12
C LEU A 12 -8.74 9.29 -1.17
N THR A 13 -8.71 9.98 -0.04
CA THR A 13 -7.88 11.18 0.13
C THR A 13 -6.39 10.81 0.30
N PRO A 14 -5.46 11.73 0.00
CA PRO A 14 -4.03 11.47 0.19
C PRO A 14 -3.67 11.02 1.61
N GLU A 15 -4.33 11.56 2.63
CA GLU A 15 -4.12 11.17 4.03
C GLU A 15 -4.57 9.74 4.32
N GLN A 16 -5.71 9.33 3.76
CA GLN A 16 -6.21 7.95 3.88
C GLN A 16 -5.29 6.95 3.19
N VAL A 17 -4.81 7.27 1.97
CA VAL A 17 -3.86 6.42 1.25
C VAL A 17 -2.56 6.29 2.03
N LYS A 18 -2.01 7.40 2.55
CA LYS A 18 -0.79 7.40 3.36
C LYS A 18 -0.95 6.53 4.62
N SER A 19 -2.07 6.68 5.33
CA SER A 19 -2.37 5.88 6.52
C SER A 19 -2.48 4.37 6.21
N LEU A 20 -3.10 3.99 5.09
CA LEU A 20 -3.20 2.61 4.65
C LEU A 20 -1.82 2.01 4.36
N ILE A 21 -0.99 2.71 3.57
CA ILE A 21 0.37 2.24 3.28
C ILE A 21 1.17 2.11 4.57
N TYR A 22 1.16 3.12 5.43
CA TYR A 22 1.93 3.13 6.68
C TYR A 22 1.50 2.04 7.67
N SER A 23 0.27 1.52 7.54
CA SER A 23 -0.19 0.39 8.35
C SER A 23 0.42 -0.96 7.93
N VAL A 24 0.93 -1.08 6.71
CA VAL A 24 1.49 -2.31 6.15
C VAL A 24 3.01 -2.30 5.98
N ILE A 25 3.66 -1.13 6.10
CA ILE A 25 5.13 -0.98 6.03
C ILE A 25 5.76 -0.69 7.40
N SER A 26 6.99 -1.17 7.60
CA SER A 26 7.77 -0.91 8.81
C SER A 26 8.39 0.49 8.78
N ALA A 27 8.73 1.02 9.97
CA ALA A 27 9.36 2.34 10.12
C ALA A 27 10.64 2.51 9.29
N GLU A 28 11.43 1.45 9.13
CA GLU A 28 12.66 1.45 8.32
C GLU A 28 12.35 1.68 6.83
N LYS A 29 11.29 1.05 6.31
CA LYS A 29 10.86 1.20 4.92
C LYS A 29 10.17 2.53 4.65
N ILE A 30 9.48 3.09 5.66
CA ILE A 30 8.95 4.46 5.60
C ILE A 30 10.09 5.45 5.38
N ALA A 31 11.19 5.31 6.12
CA ALA A 31 12.35 6.18 5.97
C ALA A 31 13.01 6.04 4.59
N GLU A 32 13.06 4.84 4.02
CA GLU A 32 13.51 4.61 2.65
C GLU A 32 12.58 5.29 1.63
N PHE A 33 11.28 5.06 1.73
CA PHE A 33 10.28 5.68 0.86
C PHE A 33 10.31 7.21 0.91
N GLU A 34 10.42 7.82 2.09
CA GLU A 34 10.50 9.29 2.21
C GLU A 34 11.82 9.86 1.63
N LYS A 35 12.84 9.02 1.42
CA LYS A 35 14.12 9.43 0.81
C LYS A 35 14.16 9.21 -0.70
N THR A 36 13.61 8.12 -1.20
CA THR A 36 13.68 7.71 -2.61
C THR A 36 12.39 8.01 -3.38
N HIS A 37 11.27 8.19 -2.67
CA HIS A 37 9.90 8.24 -3.21
C HIS A 37 9.50 6.99 -4.00
N GLU A 38 10.21 5.87 -3.78
CA GLU A 38 9.94 4.58 -4.43
C GLU A 38 10.25 3.45 -3.45
N LEU A 39 9.33 2.48 -3.34
CA LEU A 39 9.49 1.29 -2.50
C LEU A 39 8.79 0.08 -3.12
N ASP A 40 9.55 -0.94 -3.51
CA ASP A 40 9.04 -2.27 -3.85
C ASP A 40 9.17 -3.19 -2.64
N PHE A 41 8.05 -3.75 -2.19
CA PHE A 41 8.05 -4.71 -1.08
C PHE A 41 6.99 -5.78 -1.27
N SER A 42 7.06 -6.79 -0.40
CA SER A 42 6.01 -7.80 -0.31
C SER A 42 5.65 -8.02 1.15
N PHE A 43 4.36 -8.22 1.42
CA PHE A 43 3.86 -8.53 2.74
C PHE A 43 2.89 -9.71 2.70
N GLY A 44 2.85 -10.45 3.80
CA GLY A 44 1.93 -11.57 3.98
C GLY A 44 0.80 -11.17 4.90
N VAL A 45 -0.43 -11.45 4.47
CA VAL A 45 -1.62 -11.38 5.32
C VAL A 45 -1.99 -12.80 5.70
N ASN A 46 -2.07 -13.07 7.00
CA ASN A 46 -2.40 -14.40 7.51
C ASN A 46 -3.76 -14.85 6.92
N GLU A 47 -3.84 -16.10 6.47
CA GLU A 47 -5.02 -16.72 5.85
C GLU A 47 -5.49 -16.14 4.50
N VAL A 48 -4.91 -15.04 4.01
CA VAL A 48 -5.27 -14.45 2.71
C VAL A 48 -4.23 -14.75 1.64
N GLY A 49 -2.95 -14.52 1.95
CA GLY A 49 -1.85 -14.74 1.00
C GLY A 49 -0.73 -13.71 1.09
N ARG A 50 0.15 -13.71 0.09
CA ARG A 50 1.24 -12.72 -0.06
C ARG A 50 0.93 -11.76 -1.20
N PHE A 51 1.17 -10.48 -0.95
CA PHE A 51 0.97 -9.41 -1.92
C PHE A 51 2.31 -8.76 -2.22
N ARG A 52 2.55 -8.47 -3.50
CA ARG A 52 3.63 -7.61 -3.95
C ARG A 52 3.07 -6.21 -4.13
N THR A 53 3.70 -5.23 -3.50
CA THR A 53 3.22 -3.86 -3.46
C THR A 53 4.35 -2.93 -3.83
N ASN A 54 4.02 -1.97 -4.67
CA ASN A 54 4.90 -0.90 -5.09
C ASN A 54 4.22 0.42 -4.70
N VAL A 55 4.97 1.30 -4.07
CA VAL A 55 4.52 2.63 -3.63
C VAL A 55 5.55 3.66 -4.06
#